data_AF-A0A7W1J7T0-F1
#
_entry.id   AF-A0A7W1J7T0-F1
#
_cell.length_a   1.000
_cell.length_b   1.000
_cell.length_c   1.000
_cell.angle_alpha   90.00
_cell.angle_beta   90.00
_cell.angle_gamma   90.00
#
_symmetry.space_group_name_H-M   'P 1'
#
loop_
_entity.id
_entity.type
_entity.pdbx_description
1 polymer ?
#
loop_
_entity_poly.entity_id
_entity_poly.type
_entity_poly.pdbx_seq_one_letter_code
_entity_poly.pdbx_strand_id
1 'polypeptide(L)'
;MSAPQIVGGTITDGASPTPTAADRTLPPPGATGSLSLNKNIAIDTTTTAVGPQVLSVTATTPDGVYGGGTLIPILVTFSKPVFVNLNGGTGPFLSLNATSLGDASATPIGGPVSAADAANRNSYDRPINTDATVIHQVFDSPPSQAQYTGGSGTNTLVFIYGVASETSQSITHTTITDTHITLGHRTPDLNYTSTSALSSNGAVITDASSNVFPFGASLPVTSGPGSLGFNKNLVIKSRPDTTAPLLATINSNKTNGTYGPGAVISLLAIFTEPVTVTGTPTLALNTGAIPTVVSYTSGSGTSTLLFTYTVGRGQNSLDLDYTSVGALSLNGGAIADVSNAANISLPAPGTAGSLAYNKDLQIDDNSVPAVVPPSTTTTTTTTGGTTTGSVKPLPSNGSSGGCGLGSGAAVLIGFAAIGFARRRRSA
;
A
#
# COMPACT_ATOMS: atom_id res chain seq x y z
N MET A 1 -33.73 27.55 36.19
CA MET A 1 -34.64 26.42 36.49
C MET A 1 -34.57 26.18 37.99
N SER A 2 -35.71 26.18 38.67
CA SER A 2 -35.78 25.92 40.12
C SER A 2 -35.24 24.53 40.44
N ALA A 3 -34.57 24.35 41.57
CA ALA A 3 -34.02 23.05 41.96
C ALA A 3 -35.16 22.02 42.09
N PRO A 4 -35.03 20.81 41.49
CA PRO A 4 -36.04 19.78 41.65
C PRO A 4 -36.19 19.41 43.12
N GLN A 5 -37.43 19.32 43.58
CA GLN A 5 -37.81 18.93 44.95
C GLN A 5 -38.47 17.57 44.91
N ILE A 6 -38.20 16.72 45.90
CA ILE A 6 -38.95 15.47 46.07
C ILE A 6 -40.36 15.84 46.57
N VAL A 7 -41.40 15.53 45.80
CA VAL A 7 -42.80 15.84 46.16
C VAL A 7 -43.49 14.58 46.71
N GLY A 8 -43.98 14.63 47.95
CA GLY A 8 -44.71 13.53 48.63
C GLY A 8 -43.85 12.68 49.58
N GLY A 9 -44.42 12.27 50.72
CA GLY A 9 -43.78 11.44 51.78
C GLY A 9 -42.90 12.23 52.77
N THR A 10 -42.79 11.78 54.03
CA THR A 10 -41.85 12.31 55.04
C THR A 10 -40.60 11.44 55.09
N ILE A 11 -39.43 12.03 54.84
CA ILE A 11 -38.13 11.38 55.02
C ILE A 11 -37.50 11.99 56.28
N THR A 12 -37.30 11.16 57.29
CA THR A 12 -36.75 11.56 58.58
C THR A 12 -35.63 10.60 58.97
N ASP A 13 -34.69 11.04 59.80
CA ASP A 13 -33.74 10.14 60.42
C ASP A 13 -34.50 9.20 61.37
N GLY A 14 -34.64 7.93 60.97
CA GLY A 14 -35.60 6.98 61.55
C GLY A 14 -35.33 6.51 62.99
N ALA A 15 -34.73 7.32 63.86
CA ALA A 15 -34.47 6.96 65.26
C ALA A 15 -34.44 8.14 66.27
N SER A 16 -34.79 9.38 65.88
CA SER A 16 -34.83 10.52 66.81
C SER A 16 -36.23 10.74 67.41
N PRO A 17 -36.38 11.01 68.73
CA PRO A 17 -37.66 11.36 69.35
C PRO A 17 -38.23 12.70 68.87
N THR A 18 -37.42 13.53 68.22
CA THR A 18 -37.84 14.69 67.41
C THR A 18 -37.21 14.53 66.02
N PRO A 19 -37.87 13.82 65.09
CA PRO A 19 -37.30 13.54 63.78
C PRO A 19 -37.06 14.84 63.02
N THR A 20 -35.82 15.03 62.53
CA THR A 20 -35.51 16.19 61.70
C THR A 20 -35.82 15.83 60.25
N ALA A 21 -36.59 16.68 59.57
CA ALA A 21 -36.89 16.46 58.16
C ALA A 21 -35.58 16.45 57.36
N ALA A 22 -35.38 15.44 56.52
CA ALA A 22 -34.22 15.39 55.64
C ALA A 22 -34.26 16.59 54.68
N ASP A 23 -33.09 17.16 54.38
CA ASP A 23 -32.96 18.14 53.32
C ASP A 23 -33.34 17.49 51.98
N ARG A 24 -34.39 18.01 51.35
CA ARG A 24 -34.95 17.49 50.08
C ARG A 24 -34.44 18.25 48.87
N THR A 25 -33.48 19.15 49.07
CA THR A 25 -32.84 19.88 47.98
C THR A 25 -31.84 18.96 47.28
N LEU A 26 -32.09 18.71 46.00
CA LEU A 26 -31.16 17.97 45.16
C LEU A 26 -30.07 18.92 44.64
N PRO A 27 -28.80 18.47 44.51
CA PRO A 27 -27.77 19.25 43.86
C PRO A 27 -28.20 19.66 42.44
N PRO A 28 -27.92 20.91 42.03
CA PRO A 28 -28.22 21.36 40.66
C PRO A 28 -27.60 20.40 39.62
N PRO A 29 -28.24 20.23 38.45
CA PRO A 29 -27.65 19.45 37.36
C PRO A 29 -26.23 19.93 37.04
N GLY A 30 -25.25 19.02 37.04
CA GLY A 30 -23.84 19.30 36.78
C GLY A 30 -22.98 19.68 37.99
N ALA A 31 -23.54 19.75 39.20
CA ALA A 31 -22.76 19.92 40.43
C ALA A 31 -22.26 18.57 40.99
N THR A 32 -21.17 18.59 41.76
CA THR A 32 -20.67 17.42 42.50
C THR A 32 -21.78 16.81 43.35
N GLY A 33 -22.02 15.50 43.24
CA GLY A 33 -23.13 14.83 43.92
C GLY A 33 -24.43 14.73 43.09
N SER A 34 -24.54 15.44 41.96
CA SER A 34 -25.67 15.30 41.03
C SER A 34 -25.56 14.01 40.22
N LEU A 35 -26.71 13.42 39.86
CA LEU A 35 -26.76 12.24 39.00
C LEU A 35 -26.00 12.46 37.69
N SER A 36 -26.12 13.63 37.08
CA SER A 36 -25.49 13.96 35.80
C SER A 36 -23.95 14.03 35.86
N LEU A 37 -23.35 14.09 37.05
CA LEU A 37 -21.90 14.13 37.24
C LEU A 37 -21.37 12.81 37.84
N ASN A 38 -22.18 12.13 38.65
CA ASN A 38 -21.79 10.87 39.31
C ASN A 38 -21.97 9.63 38.43
N LYS A 39 -22.95 9.62 37.51
CA LYS A 39 -23.16 8.56 36.53
C LYS A 39 -23.67 9.14 35.22
N ASN A 40 -23.02 8.81 34.11
CA ASN A 40 -23.48 9.20 32.79
C ASN A 40 -24.69 8.33 32.36
N ILE A 41 -25.86 8.57 32.96
CA ILE A 41 -27.13 7.97 32.52
C ILE A 41 -27.75 8.95 31.53
N ALA A 42 -27.56 8.67 30.24
CA ALA A 42 -28.28 9.34 29.16
C ALA A 42 -29.62 8.62 28.94
N ILE A 43 -30.73 9.34 29.01
CA ILE A 43 -32.03 8.86 28.53
C ILE A 43 -32.14 9.35 27.09
N ASP A 44 -31.86 8.47 26.14
CA ASP A 44 -32.04 8.72 24.71
C ASP A 44 -33.54 8.70 24.39
N THR A 45 -34.11 9.87 24.10
CA THR A 45 -35.52 10.06 23.75
C THR A 45 -35.74 10.21 22.24
N THR A 46 -34.79 9.79 21.41
CA THR A 46 -35.01 9.72 19.96
C THR A 46 -36.09 8.66 19.66
N THR A 47 -37.25 9.10 19.18
CA THR A 47 -38.43 8.27 18.85
C THR A 47 -38.31 7.49 17.54
N THR A 48 -37.09 7.29 17.05
CA THR A 48 -36.82 6.35 15.96
C THR A 48 -35.80 5.38 16.47
N ALA A 49 -36.23 4.15 16.75
CA ALA A 49 -35.30 3.05 16.93
C ALA A 49 -34.55 2.87 15.60
N VAL A 50 -33.42 3.56 15.44
CA VAL A 50 -32.62 3.50 14.22
C VAL A 50 -32.09 2.08 14.18
N GLY A 51 -32.51 1.29 13.18
CA GLY A 51 -31.96 -0.05 12.96
C GLY A 51 -30.43 -0.03 12.87
N PRO A 52 -29.76 -1.18 12.97
CA PRO A 52 -28.32 -1.22 12.75
C PRO A 52 -27.96 -0.60 11.39
N GLN A 53 -26.79 0.03 11.30
CA GLN A 53 -26.29 0.63 10.06
C GLN A 53 -24.91 0.05 9.73
N VAL A 54 -24.58 -0.11 8.45
CA VAL A 54 -23.24 -0.54 8.04
C VAL A 54 -22.31 0.66 8.07
N LEU A 55 -21.23 0.55 8.84
CA LEU A 55 -20.19 1.56 8.96
C LEU A 55 -19.03 1.31 8.00
N SER A 56 -18.65 0.04 7.81
CA SER A 56 -17.55 -0.31 6.92
C SER A 56 -17.69 -1.71 6.33
N VAL A 57 -17.16 -1.87 5.13
CA VAL A 57 -16.93 -3.14 4.46
C VAL A 57 -15.43 -3.23 4.17
N THR A 58 -14.79 -4.32 4.56
CA THR A 58 -13.35 -4.56 4.36
C THR A 58 -13.09 -6.04 4.08
N ALA A 59 -11.85 -6.43 3.82
CA ALA A 59 -11.43 -7.81 3.79
C ALA A 59 -10.35 -8.07 4.85
N THR A 60 -10.27 -9.31 5.32
CA THR A 60 -9.15 -9.76 6.18
C THR A 60 -7.88 -10.02 5.38
N THR A 61 -8.03 -10.29 4.09
CA THR A 61 -6.92 -10.56 3.20
C THR A 61 -6.16 -9.25 2.88
N PRO A 62 -4.83 -9.31 2.68
CA PRO A 62 -4.04 -8.15 2.28
C PRO A 62 -4.47 -7.54 0.93
N ASP A 63 -4.00 -6.34 0.62
CA ASP A 63 -4.11 -5.82 -0.76
C ASP A 63 -3.27 -6.69 -1.71
N GLY A 64 -3.73 -6.86 -2.94
CA GLY A 64 -3.00 -7.65 -3.93
C GLY A 64 -3.87 -8.35 -4.95
N VAL A 65 -3.25 -9.28 -5.66
CA VAL A 65 -3.86 -10.04 -6.75
C VAL A 65 -4.32 -11.41 -6.24
N TYR A 66 -5.57 -11.75 -6.53
CA TYR A 66 -6.21 -13.01 -6.15
C TYR A 66 -6.63 -13.77 -7.40
N GLY A 67 -6.13 -14.99 -7.54
CA GLY A 67 -6.43 -15.87 -8.66
C GLY A 67 -7.58 -16.84 -8.39
N GLY A 68 -8.00 -17.54 -9.45
CA GLY A 68 -8.98 -18.63 -9.40
C GLY A 68 -8.72 -19.65 -8.28
N GLY A 69 -9.78 -19.99 -7.53
CA GLY A 69 -9.73 -20.93 -6.40
C GLY A 69 -9.45 -20.28 -5.03
N THR A 70 -9.14 -18.98 -4.99
CA THR A 70 -8.86 -18.28 -3.73
C THR A 70 -10.15 -17.89 -3.00
N LEU A 71 -10.15 -17.96 -1.66
CA LEU A 71 -11.24 -17.48 -0.81
C LEU A 71 -10.86 -16.14 -0.18
N ILE A 72 -11.75 -15.15 -0.29
CA ILE A 72 -11.58 -13.80 0.27
C ILE A 72 -12.66 -13.58 1.33
N PRO A 73 -12.31 -13.58 2.64
CA PRO A 73 -13.25 -13.22 3.69
C PRO A 73 -13.45 -11.70 3.77
N ILE A 74 -14.67 -11.27 3.45
CA ILE A 74 -15.18 -9.91 3.51
C ILE A 74 -15.90 -9.71 4.85
N LEU A 75 -15.59 -8.62 5.53
CA LEU A 75 -16.16 -8.22 6.81
C LEU A 75 -17.10 -7.03 6.62
N VAL A 76 -18.32 -7.14 7.10
CA VAL A 76 -19.31 -6.05 7.12
C VAL A 76 -19.52 -5.64 8.58
N THR A 77 -19.07 -4.43 8.93
CA THR A 77 -19.13 -3.90 10.30
C THR A 77 -20.32 -2.97 10.47
N PHE A 78 -21.11 -3.23 11.51
CA PHE A 78 -22.33 -2.52 11.87
C PHE A 78 -22.10 -1.59 13.08
N SER A 79 -22.97 -0.59 13.21
CA SER A 79 -22.97 0.38 14.31
C SER A 79 -23.25 -0.23 15.69
N LYS A 80 -23.77 -1.46 15.74
CA LYS A 80 -24.10 -2.23 16.95
C LYS A 80 -24.09 -3.73 16.65
N PRO A 81 -24.05 -4.61 17.68
CA PRO A 81 -24.18 -6.03 17.47
C PRO A 81 -25.47 -6.40 16.73
N VAL A 82 -25.36 -7.30 15.77
CA VAL A 82 -26.49 -7.74 14.94
C VAL A 82 -26.67 -9.26 14.99
N PHE A 83 -27.91 -9.71 14.96
CA PHE A 83 -28.31 -11.10 14.97
C PHE A 83 -28.97 -11.44 13.64
N VAL A 84 -28.47 -12.50 13.00
CA VAL A 84 -28.99 -13.02 11.73
C VAL A 84 -29.95 -14.17 12.01
N ASN A 85 -31.20 -14.04 11.59
CA ASN A 85 -32.16 -15.13 11.52
C ASN A 85 -32.36 -15.52 10.05
N LEU A 86 -32.04 -16.76 9.69
CA LEU A 86 -32.08 -17.23 8.31
C LEU A 86 -33.51 -17.52 7.81
N ASN A 87 -34.50 -17.73 8.69
CA ASN A 87 -35.88 -18.11 8.35
C ASN A 87 -36.01 -19.22 7.29
N GLY A 88 -35.08 -20.18 7.28
CA GLY A 88 -35.06 -21.28 6.30
C GLY A 88 -34.42 -20.95 4.94
N GLY A 89 -33.91 -19.72 4.73
CA GLY A 89 -33.09 -19.33 3.57
C GLY A 89 -31.59 -19.64 3.74
N THR A 90 -30.78 -19.33 2.72
CA THR A 90 -29.32 -19.56 2.74
C THR A 90 -28.52 -18.43 3.39
N GLY A 91 -29.20 -17.38 3.87
CA GLY A 91 -28.57 -16.24 4.52
C GLY A 91 -28.28 -15.08 3.57
N PRO A 92 -27.93 -13.90 4.12
CA PRO A 92 -27.69 -12.72 3.29
C PRO A 92 -26.47 -12.92 2.39
N PHE A 93 -26.42 -12.20 1.27
CA PHE A 93 -25.26 -12.20 0.37
C PHE A 93 -24.91 -10.77 -0.04
N LEU A 94 -23.66 -10.58 -0.44
CA LEU A 94 -23.14 -9.30 -0.92
C LEU A 94 -22.78 -9.41 -2.40
N SER A 95 -23.48 -8.68 -3.27
CA SER A 95 -23.16 -8.62 -4.71
C SER A 95 -21.91 -7.79 -4.99
N LEU A 96 -20.99 -8.33 -5.77
CA LEU A 96 -19.68 -7.79 -6.09
C LEU A 96 -19.53 -7.48 -7.59
N ASN A 97 -18.65 -6.56 -7.93
CA ASN A 97 -18.36 -6.10 -9.29
C ASN A 97 -17.39 -7.02 -10.08
N ALA A 98 -17.27 -8.30 -9.69
CA ALA A 98 -16.45 -9.25 -10.42
C ALA A 98 -17.17 -9.67 -11.72
N THR A 99 -16.57 -9.33 -12.86
CA THR A 99 -17.13 -9.63 -14.17
C THR A 99 -16.91 -11.10 -14.51
N SER A 100 -17.97 -11.83 -14.83
CA SER A 100 -17.88 -13.14 -15.46
C SER A 100 -17.52 -12.97 -16.94
N LEU A 101 -16.42 -13.57 -17.38
CA LEU A 101 -16.16 -13.73 -18.81
C LEU A 101 -17.18 -14.73 -19.37
N GLY A 102 -18.14 -14.26 -20.16
CA GLY A 102 -19.17 -15.10 -20.80
C GLY A 102 -19.62 -14.60 -22.17
N ASP A 103 -19.05 -13.50 -22.67
CA ASP A 103 -19.32 -12.95 -23.99
C ASP A 103 -17.98 -12.70 -24.68
N ALA A 104 -17.45 -13.74 -25.32
CA ALA A 104 -16.63 -13.50 -26.50
C ALA A 104 -17.60 -13.44 -27.68
N SER A 105 -17.94 -12.22 -28.07
CA SER A 105 -18.56 -11.85 -29.33
C SER A 105 -18.18 -12.85 -30.43
N ALA A 106 -19.13 -13.70 -30.80
CA ALA A 106 -19.04 -14.41 -32.06
C ALA A 106 -19.16 -13.32 -33.14
N THR A 107 -18.03 -12.80 -33.61
CA THR A 107 -18.02 -12.11 -34.90
C THR A 107 -18.55 -13.11 -35.92
N PRO A 108 -19.67 -12.84 -36.62
CA PRO A 108 -20.16 -13.76 -37.62
C PRO A 108 -19.09 -13.88 -38.71
N ILE A 109 -18.39 -15.01 -38.76
CA ILE A 109 -17.50 -15.34 -39.87
C ILE A 109 -18.39 -15.85 -41.00
N GLY A 110 -19.17 -14.93 -41.55
CA GLY A 110 -20.05 -15.15 -42.68
C GLY A 110 -20.34 -13.78 -43.24
N GLY A 111 -19.71 -13.43 -44.36
CA GLY A 111 -20.07 -12.23 -45.10
C GLY A 111 -21.57 -12.18 -45.38
N PRO A 112 -22.14 -11.01 -45.72
CA PRO A 112 -23.58 -10.84 -45.89
C PRO A 112 -24.09 -11.88 -46.91
N VAL A 113 -24.90 -12.83 -46.45
CA VAL A 113 -25.61 -13.74 -47.36
C VAL A 113 -26.60 -12.91 -48.16
N SER A 114 -26.43 -12.90 -49.48
CA SER A 114 -27.28 -12.12 -50.36
C SER A 114 -28.73 -12.62 -50.25
N ALA A 115 -29.70 -11.72 -50.28
CA ALA A 115 -31.12 -12.02 -50.11
C ALA A 115 -31.70 -13.03 -51.14
N ALA A 116 -30.93 -13.42 -52.16
CA ALA A 116 -31.31 -14.41 -53.16
C ALA A 116 -31.33 -15.85 -52.62
N ASP A 117 -30.52 -16.20 -51.63
CA ASP A 117 -30.45 -17.57 -51.07
C ASP A 117 -31.57 -17.86 -50.05
N ALA A 118 -32.31 -16.85 -49.59
CA ALA A 118 -33.42 -17.03 -48.66
C ALA A 118 -34.70 -17.57 -49.33
N ALA A 119 -34.81 -17.50 -50.66
CA ALA A 119 -36.05 -17.78 -51.39
C ALA A 119 -36.20 -19.25 -51.87
N ASN A 120 -35.18 -20.11 -51.75
CA ASN A 120 -35.23 -21.50 -52.23
C ASN A 120 -35.27 -22.53 -51.10
N ARG A 121 -36.17 -22.34 -50.12
CA ARG A 121 -36.42 -23.33 -49.04
C ARG A 121 -37.82 -23.94 -49.01
N ASN A 122 -38.60 -23.77 -50.07
CA ASN A 122 -39.85 -24.50 -50.24
C ASN A 122 -39.68 -25.61 -51.29
N SER A 123 -39.78 -26.87 -50.81
CA SER A 123 -39.97 -28.10 -51.58
C SER A 123 -38.71 -28.90 -51.96
N TYR A 124 -38.20 -29.71 -51.02
CA TYR A 124 -38.29 -31.18 -51.15
C TYR A 124 -37.93 -31.84 -49.82
N ASP A 125 -38.73 -32.82 -49.46
CA ASP A 125 -38.69 -33.62 -48.25
C ASP A 125 -37.38 -34.43 -48.14
N ARG A 126 -36.57 -34.08 -47.14
CA ARG A 126 -35.57 -34.97 -46.53
C ARG A 126 -35.55 -34.59 -45.05
N PRO A 127 -35.56 -35.56 -44.11
CA PRO A 127 -35.65 -35.23 -42.70
C PRO A 127 -34.44 -34.38 -42.36
N ILE A 128 -34.67 -33.09 -42.13
CA ILE A 128 -33.68 -32.23 -41.49
C ILE A 128 -33.52 -32.85 -40.12
N ASN A 129 -32.34 -33.40 -39.87
CA ASN A 129 -31.93 -33.77 -38.53
C ASN A 129 -32.20 -32.53 -37.64
N THR A 130 -33.11 -32.72 -36.69
CA THR A 130 -33.51 -31.77 -35.65
C THR A 130 -32.38 -31.42 -34.67
N ASP A 131 -31.13 -31.85 -34.92
CA ASP A 131 -29.97 -31.55 -34.09
C ASP A 131 -29.26 -30.22 -34.41
N ALA A 132 -29.98 -29.23 -34.92
CA ALA A 132 -29.58 -27.83 -34.70
C ALA A 132 -30.08 -27.37 -33.32
N THR A 133 -29.77 -28.14 -32.28
CA THR A 133 -29.76 -27.61 -30.92
C THR A 133 -28.63 -26.60 -30.88
N VAL A 134 -28.97 -25.34 -31.18
CA VAL A 134 -28.18 -24.21 -30.68
C VAL A 134 -28.16 -24.40 -29.18
N ILE A 135 -27.07 -24.96 -28.67
CA ILE A 135 -26.86 -25.08 -27.24
C ILE A 135 -26.62 -23.64 -26.78
N HIS A 136 -27.70 -22.91 -26.50
CA HIS A 136 -27.67 -21.88 -25.46
C HIS A 136 -27.45 -22.64 -24.15
N GLN A 137 -26.24 -23.13 -23.95
CA GLN A 137 -25.79 -23.42 -22.60
C GLN A 137 -25.71 -22.05 -21.94
N VAL A 138 -26.77 -21.73 -21.22
CA VAL A 138 -26.74 -20.71 -20.17
C VAL A 138 -25.70 -21.21 -19.20
N PHE A 139 -24.45 -20.81 -19.42
CA PHE A 139 -23.42 -21.00 -18.43
C PHE A 139 -23.83 -20.12 -17.26
N ASP A 140 -24.22 -20.74 -16.15
CA ASP A 140 -24.50 -20.03 -14.91
C ASP A 140 -23.30 -19.12 -14.64
N SER A 141 -23.51 -17.80 -14.69
CA SER A 141 -22.46 -16.86 -14.33
C SER A 141 -22.03 -17.24 -12.90
N PRO A 142 -20.77 -17.62 -12.64
CA PRO A 142 -20.35 -17.92 -11.28
C PRO A 142 -20.71 -16.72 -10.41
N PRO A 143 -21.25 -16.95 -9.20
CA PRO A 143 -21.89 -15.89 -8.45
C PRO A 143 -20.87 -14.79 -8.17
N SER A 144 -21.09 -13.60 -8.73
CA SER A 144 -20.41 -12.37 -8.31
C SER A 144 -20.95 -11.96 -6.94
N GLN A 145 -21.01 -12.89 -5.98
CA GLN A 145 -21.62 -12.71 -4.67
C GLN A 145 -20.76 -13.36 -3.59
N ALA A 146 -20.50 -12.62 -2.51
CA ALA A 146 -19.97 -13.18 -1.27
C ALA A 146 -21.10 -13.73 -0.41
N GLN A 147 -20.94 -14.95 0.09
CA GLN A 147 -21.95 -15.65 0.88
C GLN A 147 -21.72 -15.44 2.36
N TYR A 148 -22.78 -15.24 3.13
CA TYR A 148 -22.71 -15.14 4.59
C TYR A 148 -22.18 -16.45 5.21
N THR A 149 -21.23 -16.35 6.13
CA THR A 149 -20.65 -17.51 6.83
C THR A 149 -20.62 -17.39 8.35
N GLY A 150 -20.86 -16.22 8.93
CA GLY A 150 -20.90 -16.08 10.39
C GLY A 150 -20.84 -14.65 10.93
N GLY A 151 -20.60 -14.52 12.23
CA GLY A 151 -20.50 -13.23 12.93
C GLY A 151 -21.80 -12.73 13.57
N SER A 152 -22.87 -13.54 13.54
CA SER A 152 -24.12 -13.23 14.27
C SER A 152 -23.85 -13.06 15.77
N GLY A 153 -24.50 -12.07 16.39
CA GLY A 153 -24.29 -11.65 17.78
C GLY A 153 -23.10 -10.71 17.99
N THR A 154 -22.41 -10.30 16.93
CA THR A 154 -21.29 -9.36 16.99
C THR A 154 -21.56 -8.13 16.12
N ASN A 155 -20.70 -7.12 16.20
CA ASN A 155 -20.75 -5.96 15.32
C ASN A 155 -20.31 -6.27 13.88
N THR A 156 -19.78 -7.46 13.59
CA THR A 156 -19.18 -7.76 12.28
C THR A 156 -19.71 -9.07 11.73
N LEU A 157 -20.36 -9.01 10.58
CA LEU A 157 -20.72 -10.20 9.82
C LEU A 157 -19.61 -10.58 8.85
N VAL A 158 -19.40 -11.88 8.66
CA VAL A 158 -18.38 -12.45 7.78
C VAL A 158 -19.06 -13.02 6.55
N PHE A 159 -18.55 -12.65 5.39
CA PHE A 159 -18.93 -13.16 4.08
C PHE A 159 -17.70 -13.75 3.40
N ILE A 160 -17.85 -14.86 2.68
CA ILE A 160 -16.75 -15.44 1.90
C ILE A 160 -17.08 -15.28 0.41
N TYR A 161 -16.18 -14.64 -0.32
CA TYR A 161 -16.18 -14.61 -1.77
C TYR A 161 -15.16 -15.63 -2.29
N GLY A 162 -15.63 -16.60 -3.08
CA GLY A 162 -14.76 -17.55 -3.78
C GLY A 162 -14.48 -17.07 -5.20
N VAL A 163 -13.20 -16.89 -5.54
CA VAL A 163 -12.80 -16.50 -6.90
C VAL A 163 -12.98 -17.69 -7.83
N ALA A 164 -13.88 -17.57 -8.80
CA ALA A 164 -14.11 -18.62 -9.78
C ALA A 164 -12.85 -18.86 -10.62
N SER A 165 -12.41 -20.12 -10.70
CA SER A 165 -11.31 -20.55 -11.58
C SER A 165 -11.78 -20.68 -13.02
N GLU A 166 -10.86 -20.48 -13.97
CA GLU A 166 -11.09 -20.81 -15.36
C GLU A 166 -11.50 -22.29 -15.51
N THR A 167 -12.69 -22.53 -16.06
CA THR A 167 -13.05 -23.83 -16.61
C THR A 167 -12.99 -23.73 -18.12
N SER A 168 -11.96 -24.33 -18.72
CA SER A 168 -11.90 -24.55 -20.17
C SER A 168 -12.83 -25.71 -20.53
N GLN A 169 -13.90 -25.45 -21.28
CA GLN A 169 -14.68 -26.50 -21.93
C GLN A 169 -14.46 -26.41 -23.44
N SER A 170 -14.04 -27.51 -24.05
CA SER A 170 -13.93 -27.63 -25.51
C SER A 170 -15.30 -27.97 -26.08
N ILE A 171 -15.87 -27.08 -26.88
CA ILE A 171 -17.05 -27.40 -27.68
C ILE A 171 -16.55 -28.06 -28.96
N THR A 172 -16.78 -29.36 -29.11
CA THR A 172 -16.54 -30.05 -30.39
C THR A 172 -17.84 -30.01 -31.20
N HIS A 173 -17.97 -29.06 -32.12
CA HIS A 173 -18.98 -29.12 -33.18
C HIS A 173 -18.28 -29.43 -34.50
N THR A 174 -18.77 -30.42 -35.26
CA THR A 174 -18.14 -31.06 -36.43
C THR A 174 -17.72 -30.11 -37.58
N THR A 175 -17.93 -28.80 -37.48
CA THR A 175 -17.46 -27.81 -38.46
C THR A 175 -16.88 -26.52 -37.85
N ILE A 176 -16.74 -26.41 -36.53
CA ILE A 176 -16.10 -25.27 -35.87
C ILE A 176 -15.10 -25.81 -34.85
N THR A 177 -13.85 -25.97 -35.29
CA THR A 177 -12.73 -26.09 -34.37
C THR A 177 -12.35 -24.71 -33.87
N ASP A 178 -12.44 -24.54 -32.55
CA ASP A 178 -11.79 -23.51 -31.73
C ASP A 178 -12.60 -22.24 -31.40
N THR A 179 -13.76 -22.42 -30.76
CA THR A 179 -14.30 -21.40 -29.84
C THR A 179 -13.99 -21.80 -28.40
N HIS A 180 -12.85 -21.33 -27.87
CA HIS A 180 -12.52 -21.47 -26.46
C HIS A 180 -13.27 -20.41 -25.65
N ILE A 181 -14.38 -20.77 -25.00
CA ILE A 181 -15.07 -19.88 -24.06
C ILE A 181 -14.33 -19.96 -22.72
N THR A 182 -13.70 -18.86 -22.32
CA THR A 182 -13.05 -18.76 -21.00
C THR A 182 -14.07 -18.26 -19.99
N LEU A 183 -14.52 -19.12 -19.08
CA LEU A 183 -15.41 -18.76 -17.97
C LEU A 183 -14.56 -18.42 -16.74
N GLY A 184 -14.61 -17.19 -16.24
CA GLY A 184 -13.86 -16.79 -15.04
C GLY A 184 -14.16 -15.37 -14.55
N HIS A 185 -13.81 -15.05 -13.30
CA HIS A 185 -14.01 -13.72 -12.71
C HIS A 185 -12.79 -12.81 -12.88
N ARG A 186 -12.99 -11.52 -13.20
CA ARG A 186 -11.94 -10.49 -13.18
C ARG A 186 -12.47 -9.16 -12.67
N THR A 187 -11.64 -8.43 -11.93
CA THR A 187 -11.85 -7.00 -11.67
C THR A 187 -10.52 -6.34 -11.30
N PRO A 188 -10.22 -5.12 -11.78
CA PRO A 188 -9.06 -4.36 -11.35
C PRO A 188 -9.19 -3.85 -9.90
N ASP A 189 -10.40 -3.82 -9.34
CA ASP A 189 -10.66 -3.50 -7.93
C ASP A 189 -11.99 -4.11 -7.48
N LEU A 190 -11.94 -5.06 -6.55
CA LEU A 190 -13.11 -5.75 -6.03
C LEU A 190 -13.89 -4.84 -5.08
N ASN A 191 -15.13 -4.58 -5.44
CA ASN A 191 -16.06 -3.79 -4.65
C ASN A 191 -17.47 -4.35 -4.77
N TYR A 192 -18.38 -3.89 -3.91
CA TYR A 192 -19.80 -4.19 -4.07
C TYR A 192 -20.44 -3.35 -5.17
N THR A 193 -21.46 -3.88 -5.83
CA THR A 193 -22.02 -3.26 -7.06
C THR A 193 -22.77 -1.96 -6.82
N SER A 194 -23.32 -1.77 -5.62
CA SER A 194 -24.07 -0.56 -5.24
C SER A 194 -24.29 -0.49 -3.72
N THR A 195 -24.80 0.64 -3.22
CA THR A 195 -25.20 0.77 -1.81
C THR A 195 -26.29 -0.23 -1.37
N SER A 196 -26.98 -0.86 -2.33
CA SER A 196 -28.01 -1.89 -2.13
C SER A 196 -27.53 -3.31 -2.36
N ALA A 197 -26.22 -3.53 -2.51
CA ALA A 197 -25.67 -4.83 -2.87
C ALA A 197 -25.78 -5.90 -1.77
N LEU A 198 -26.02 -5.51 -0.51
CA LEU A 198 -26.30 -6.45 0.57
C LEU A 198 -27.77 -6.86 0.51
N SER A 199 -28.02 -8.10 0.12
CA SER A 199 -29.35 -8.69 -0.01
C SER A 199 -29.66 -9.61 1.16
N SER A 200 -30.93 -9.66 1.55
CA SER A 200 -31.42 -10.50 2.64
C SER A 200 -31.42 -11.98 2.31
N ASN A 201 -31.85 -12.31 1.09
CA ASN A 201 -32.02 -13.68 0.63
C ASN A 201 -32.77 -14.57 1.65
N GLY A 202 -33.90 -14.02 2.15
CA GLY A 202 -34.75 -14.66 3.15
C GLY A 202 -34.34 -14.41 4.61
N ALA A 203 -33.13 -13.92 4.86
CA ALA A 203 -32.68 -13.61 6.22
C ALA A 203 -33.25 -12.28 6.75
N VAL A 204 -33.40 -12.20 8.06
CA VAL A 204 -33.69 -10.98 8.79
C VAL A 204 -32.52 -10.68 9.72
N ILE A 205 -32.00 -9.45 9.66
CA ILE A 205 -30.95 -8.98 10.55
C ILE A 205 -31.58 -8.04 11.56
N THR A 206 -31.34 -8.26 12.86
CA THR A 206 -31.88 -7.44 13.95
C THR A 206 -30.78 -7.03 14.93
N ASP A 207 -30.99 -5.97 15.70
CA ASP A 207 -30.17 -5.70 16.88
C ASP A 207 -30.74 -6.39 18.15
N ALA A 208 -30.04 -6.24 19.28
CA ALA A 208 -30.50 -6.78 20.57
C ALA A 208 -31.86 -6.23 21.04
N SER A 209 -32.28 -5.07 20.52
CA SER A 209 -33.56 -4.44 20.79
C SER A 209 -34.64 -4.83 19.77
N SER A 210 -34.38 -5.84 18.92
CA SER A 210 -35.27 -6.31 17.84
C SER A 210 -35.54 -5.30 16.72
N ASN A 211 -34.74 -4.25 16.59
CA ASN A 211 -34.84 -3.34 15.44
C ASN A 211 -34.26 -4.01 14.20
N VAL A 212 -35.04 -4.02 13.12
CA VAL A 212 -34.66 -4.68 11.86
C VAL A 212 -33.68 -3.81 11.07
N PHE A 213 -32.64 -4.43 10.52
CA PHE A 213 -31.76 -3.82 9.53
C PHE A 213 -32.55 -3.56 8.24
N PRO A 214 -32.59 -2.31 7.74
CA PRO A 214 -33.22 -2.04 6.46
C PRO A 214 -32.30 -2.54 5.33
N PHE A 215 -32.63 -3.67 4.70
CA PHE A 215 -31.98 -4.06 3.44
C PHE A 215 -32.32 -3.01 2.35
N GLY A 216 -31.36 -2.70 1.46
CA GLY A 216 -31.43 -1.58 0.51
C GLY A 216 -30.17 -0.72 0.57
N ALA A 217 -30.29 0.59 0.25
CA ALA A 217 -29.19 1.56 0.18
C ALA A 217 -28.56 1.89 1.56
N SER A 218 -28.02 0.85 2.19
CA SER A 218 -27.61 0.81 3.59
C SER A 218 -26.13 0.51 3.75
N LEU A 219 -25.42 0.24 2.64
CA LEU A 219 -23.96 0.20 2.58
C LEU A 219 -23.40 1.62 2.31
N PRO A 220 -22.14 1.89 2.70
CA PRO A 220 -21.43 3.10 2.31
C PRO A 220 -21.42 3.32 0.79
N VAL A 221 -21.26 4.56 0.33
CA VAL A 221 -21.09 4.82 -1.12
C VAL A 221 -19.82 4.13 -1.63
N THR A 222 -19.88 3.54 -2.82
CA THR A 222 -18.84 2.62 -3.34
C THR A 222 -17.45 3.24 -3.49
N SER A 223 -17.33 4.55 -3.56
CA SER A 223 -16.04 5.28 -3.63
C SER A 223 -15.68 6.03 -2.35
N GLY A 224 -16.52 5.96 -1.31
CA GLY A 224 -16.35 6.72 -0.07
C GLY A 224 -15.65 5.92 1.02
N PRO A 225 -15.19 6.61 2.08
CA PRO A 225 -14.65 5.97 3.27
C PRO A 225 -15.61 4.89 3.80
N GLY A 226 -15.07 3.73 4.16
CA GLY A 226 -15.86 2.60 4.64
C GLY A 226 -16.32 1.63 3.53
N SER A 227 -16.18 1.95 2.25
CA SER A 227 -16.43 0.97 1.17
C SER A 227 -15.28 -0.02 0.98
N LEU A 228 -15.55 -1.16 0.35
CA LEU A 228 -14.54 -2.21 0.17
C LEU A 228 -13.37 -1.72 -0.70
N GLY A 229 -13.65 -1.15 -1.87
CA GLY A 229 -12.61 -0.62 -2.79
C GLY A 229 -11.88 0.63 -2.27
N PHE A 230 -12.42 1.31 -1.24
CA PHE A 230 -11.68 2.35 -0.53
C PHE A 230 -10.74 1.76 0.53
N ASN A 231 -11.20 0.72 1.24
CA ASN A 231 -10.47 0.13 2.37
C ASN A 231 -9.43 -0.92 1.95
N LYS A 232 -9.54 -1.46 0.75
CA LYS A 232 -8.70 -2.51 0.19
C LYS A 232 -8.53 -2.31 -1.31
N ASN A 233 -7.40 -2.75 -1.82
CA ASN A 233 -7.12 -2.86 -3.25
C ASN A 233 -6.99 -4.34 -3.62
N LEU A 234 -8.11 -4.96 -4.00
CA LEU A 234 -8.19 -6.39 -4.29
C LEU A 234 -8.40 -6.60 -5.79
N VAL A 235 -7.36 -7.06 -6.48
CA VAL A 235 -7.41 -7.34 -7.91
C VAL A 235 -7.80 -8.80 -8.11
N ILE A 236 -8.82 -9.09 -8.91
CA ILE A 236 -9.25 -10.46 -9.20
C ILE A 236 -8.80 -10.87 -10.61
N LYS A 237 -8.11 -12.00 -10.71
CA LYS A 237 -7.75 -12.68 -11.96
C LYS A 237 -8.43 -14.05 -12.01
N SER A 238 -8.81 -14.48 -13.21
CA SER A 238 -9.46 -15.78 -13.42
C SER A 238 -8.51 -16.97 -13.27
N ARG A 239 -7.20 -16.72 -13.45
CA ARG A 239 -6.13 -17.70 -13.27
C ARG A 239 -5.42 -17.49 -11.94
N PRO A 240 -4.81 -18.55 -11.37
CA PRO A 240 -3.82 -18.39 -10.30
C PRO A 240 -2.79 -17.34 -10.68
N ASP A 241 -2.40 -16.52 -9.71
CA ASP A 241 -1.41 -15.48 -9.94
C ASP A 241 -0.01 -16.09 -9.95
N THR A 242 0.70 -15.97 -11.08
CA THR A 242 2.03 -16.57 -11.26
C THR A 242 3.13 -15.51 -11.43
N THR A 243 2.82 -14.24 -11.27
CA THR A 243 3.77 -13.13 -11.43
C THR A 243 4.32 -12.73 -10.07
N ALA A 244 5.53 -13.17 -9.74
CA ALA A 244 6.18 -12.79 -8.49
C ALA A 244 6.54 -11.28 -8.45
N PRO A 245 6.41 -10.60 -7.29
CA PRO A 245 6.80 -9.20 -7.15
C PRO A 245 8.30 -9.04 -7.37
N LEU A 246 8.70 -8.07 -8.18
CA LEU A 246 10.11 -7.79 -8.45
C LEU A 246 10.54 -6.52 -7.70
N LEU A 247 11.66 -6.59 -7.00
CA LEU A 247 12.33 -5.40 -6.45
C LEU A 247 12.95 -4.59 -7.59
N ALA A 248 12.22 -3.55 -8.03
CA ALA A 248 12.56 -2.82 -9.25
C ALA A 248 13.59 -1.71 -9.00
N THR A 249 13.50 -1.01 -7.88
CA THR A 249 14.35 0.16 -7.63
C THR A 249 14.49 0.49 -6.14
N ILE A 250 15.64 1.04 -5.76
CA ILE A 250 15.88 1.65 -4.45
C ILE A 250 16.03 3.16 -4.63
N ASN A 251 15.27 3.94 -3.85
CA ASN A 251 15.30 5.40 -3.90
C ASN A 251 15.37 6.03 -2.50
N SER A 252 15.43 7.35 -2.42
CA SER A 252 15.31 8.11 -1.17
C SER A 252 14.49 9.38 -1.40
N ASN A 253 13.73 9.79 -0.38
CA ASN A 253 13.06 11.10 -0.37
C ASN A 253 14.00 12.26 -0.01
N LYS A 254 15.24 11.98 0.42
CA LYS A 254 16.24 13.00 0.74
C LYS A 254 16.75 13.69 -0.51
N THR A 255 17.04 14.98 -0.43
CA THR A 255 17.67 15.72 -1.54
C THR A 255 19.09 15.21 -1.76
N ASN A 256 19.63 15.37 -2.97
CA ASN A 256 21.04 15.07 -3.22
C ASN A 256 21.93 15.99 -2.35
N GLY A 257 23.09 15.49 -1.93
CA GLY A 257 24.05 16.23 -1.12
C GLY A 257 24.73 15.39 -0.05
N THR A 258 25.50 16.07 0.80
CA THR A 258 26.34 15.46 1.84
C THR A 258 25.61 15.38 3.17
N TYR A 259 25.71 14.23 3.84
CA TYR A 259 25.07 13.94 5.11
C TYR A 259 26.11 13.48 6.13
N GLY A 260 26.16 14.17 7.27
CA GLY A 260 27.03 13.84 8.39
C GLY A 260 26.36 13.03 9.50
N PRO A 261 27.11 12.70 10.58
CA PRO A 261 26.63 11.84 11.66
C PRO A 261 25.34 12.35 12.30
N GLY A 262 24.44 11.42 12.59
CA GLY A 262 23.10 11.71 13.14
C GLY A 262 22.06 12.08 12.08
N ALA A 263 22.45 12.32 10.83
CA ALA A 263 21.49 12.49 9.74
C ALA A 263 20.71 11.19 9.50
N VAL A 264 19.39 11.30 9.39
CA VAL A 264 18.50 10.19 9.07
C VAL A 264 18.15 10.22 7.59
N ILE A 265 18.38 9.14 6.86
CA ILE A 265 18.10 8.96 5.44
C ILE A 265 17.06 7.84 5.30
N SER A 266 15.93 8.15 4.67
CA SER A 266 14.88 7.18 4.36
C SER A 266 15.20 6.52 3.02
N LEU A 267 15.25 5.19 3.00
CA LEU A 267 15.49 4.38 1.82
C LEU A 267 14.19 3.65 1.44
N LEU A 268 13.77 3.81 0.19
CA LEU A 268 12.52 3.32 -0.35
C LEU A 268 12.81 2.17 -1.31
N ALA A 269 12.48 0.96 -0.91
CA ALA A 269 12.55 -0.23 -1.75
C ALA A 269 11.21 -0.44 -2.46
N ILE A 270 11.20 -0.27 -3.79
CA ILE A 270 9.96 -0.23 -4.58
C ILE A 270 9.85 -1.52 -5.40
N PHE A 271 8.75 -2.23 -5.18
CA PHE A 271 8.35 -3.45 -5.87
C PHE A 271 7.35 -3.18 -6.99
N THR A 272 7.22 -4.11 -7.93
CA THR A 272 6.23 -4.02 -9.03
C THR A 272 4.79 -4.18 -8.57
N GLU A 273 4.57 -4.84 -7.43
CA GLU A 273 3.25 -5.11 -6.85
C GLU A 273 3.31 -4.92 -5.32
N PRO A 274 2.17 -4.74 -4.63
CA PRO A 274 2.14 -4.70 -3.18
C PRO A 274 2.71 -5.97 -2.54
N VAL A 275 3.51 -5.80 -1.48
CA VAL A 275 4.14 -6.92 -0.77
C VAL A 275 3.84 -6.87 0.73
N THR A 276 3.67 -8.04 1.33
CA THR A 276 3.60 -8.23 2.78
C THR A 276 4.95 -8.65 3.32
N VAL A 277 5.34 -8.07 4.44
CA VAL A 277 6.61 -8.36 5.11
C VAL A 277 6.34 -9.11 6.41
N THR A 278 7.03 -10.22 6.60
CA THR A 278 7.16 -10.89 7.91
C THR A 278 8.60 -10.82 8.39
N GLY A 279 8.81 -10.89 9.71
CA GLY A 279 10.14 -10.72 10.30
C GLY A 279 10.70 -9.30 10.14
N THR A 280 12.03 -9.18 10.22
CA THR A 280 12.74 -7.90 10.09
C THR A 280 13.83 -8.00 9.02
N PRO A 281 13.47 -7.86 7.72
CA PRO A 281 14.45 -7.81 6.66
C PRO A 281 15.47 -6.69 6.90
N THR A 282 16.69 -6.86 6.41
CA THR A 282 17.78 -5.88 6.53
C THR A 282 18.45 -5.63 5.20
N LEU A 283 18.92 -4.41 5.00
CA LEU A 283 19.67 -3.98 3.82
C LEU A 283 21.10 -3.59 4.23
N ALA A 284 22.11 -4.18 3.58
CA ALA A 284 23.52 -3.84 3.83
C ALA A 284 24.00 -2.70 2.90
N LEU A 285 24.31 -1.55 3.50
CA LEU A 285 24.77 -0.33 2.83
C LEU A 285 26.29 -0.27 2.77
N ASN A 286 26.82 0.25 1.67
CA ASN A 286 28.23 0.57 1.52
C ASN A 286 28.52 1.97 2.09
N THR A 287 28.98 1.99 3.34
CA THR A 287 29.21 3.21 4.15
C THR A 287 30.69 3.39 4.50
N GLY A 288 31.59 2.77 3.74
CA GLY A 288 33.04 2.85 3.91
C GLY A 288 33.65 1.48 4.15
N ALA A 289 34.63 1.40 5.06
CA ALA A 289 35.39 0.17 5.32
C ALA A 289 34.53 -0.98 5.89
N ILE A 290 33.49 -0.65 6.65
CA ILE A 290 32.56 -1.62 7.26
C ILE A 290 31.15 -1.28 6.78
N PRO A 291 30.47 -2.21 6.08
CA PRO A 291 29.08 -2.01 5.69
C PRO A 291 28.16 -1.79 6.88
N THR A 292 27.21 -0.88 6.73
CA THR A 292 26.15 -0.66 7.73
C THR A 292 24.92 -1.47 7.36
N VAL A 293 24.45 -2.31 8.28
CA VAL A 293 23.18 -3.05 8.10
C VAL A 293 22.04 -2.22 8.68
N VAL A 294 21.03 -1.92 7.87
CA VAL A 294 19.83 -1.18 8.28
C VAL A 294 18.60 -2.07 8.22
N SER A 295 17.67 -1.88 9.16
CA SER A 295 16.47 -2.71 9.26
C SER A 295 15.28 -2.10 8.54
N TYR A 296 14.37 -2.96 8.09
CA TYR A 296 13.04 -2.61 7.63
C TYR A 296 12.28 -1.85 8.73
N THR A 297 11.63 -0.75 8.35
CA THR A 297 10.91 0.16 9.24
C THR A 297 9.39 0.03 9.09
N SER A 298 8.88 0.12 7.85
CA SER A 298 7.43 0.13 7.56
C SER A 298 7.13 -0.04 6.06
N GLY A 299 5.86 -0.20 5.68
CA GLY A 299 5.44 -0.24 4.28
C GLY A 299 4.83 -1.57 3.80
N SER A 300 4.76 -2.56 4.68
CA SER A 300 4.04 -3.83 4.43
C SER A 300 2.59 -3.58 4.01
N GLY A 301 2.11 -4.34 3.03
CA GLY A 301 0.83 -4.14 2.36
C GLY A 301 0.86 -3.12 1.24
N THR A 302 2.02 -2.50 0.96
CA THR A 302 2.21 -1.57 -0.16
C THR A 302 3.32 -2.05 -1.08
N SER A 303 3.47 -1.41 -2.25
CA SER A 303 4.59 -1.71 -3.16
C SER A 303 5.90 -1.02 -2.72
N THR A 304 5.91 -0.22 -1.65
CA THR A 304 7.10 0.51 -1.20
C THR A 304 7.42 0.19 0.25
N LEU A 305 8.56 -0.46 0.48
CA LEU A 305 9.09 -0.72 1.81
C LEU A 305 10.08 0.38 2.21
N LEU A 306 9.97 0.84 3.45
CA LEU A 306 10.84 1.85 4.03
C LEU A 306 11.90 1.17 4.91
N PHE A 307 13.15 1.55 4.68
CA PHE A 307 14.29 1.29 5.55
C PHE A 307 14.83 2.62 6.06
N THR A 308 15.27 2.68 7.31
CA THR A 308 15.81 3.90 7.90
C THR A 308 17.30 3.75 8.18
N TYR A 309 18.11 4.60 7.57
CA TYR A 309 19.54 4.69 7.80
C TYR A 309 19.86 5.93 8.63
N THR A 310 20.57 5.77 9.74
CA THR A 310 21.16 6.89 10.48
C THR A 310 22.66 6.86 10.30
N VAL A 311 23.22 7.97 9.82
CA VAL A 311 24.67 8.10 9.60
C VAL A 311 25.39 8.00 10.95
N GLY A 312 26.26 7.00 11.06
CA GLY A 312 27.16 6.80 12.18
C GLY A 312 28.46 7.57 12.01
N ARG A 313 29.20 7.74 13.11
CA ARG A 313 30.56 8.29 13.07
C ARG A 313 31.52 7.35 12.34
N GLY A 314 32.51 7.90 11.65
CA GLY A 314 33.52 7.16 10.88
C GLY A 314 33.01 6.55 9.56
N GLN A 315 31.73 6.73 9.22
CA GLN A 315 31.16 6.27 7.95
C GLN A 315 31.42 7.28 6.85
N ASN A 316 31.82 6.80 5.68
CA ASN A 316 32.15 7.64 4.54
C ASN A 316 31.74 6.92 3.24
N SER A 317 31.02 7.60 2.36
CA SER A 317 30.72 7.12 1.01
C SER A 317 30.62 8.31 0.07
N LEU A 318 31.33 8.24 -1.06
CA LEU A 318 31.24 9.26 -2.11
C LEU A 318 29.89 9.24 -2.81
N ASP A 319 29.22 8.10 -2.81
CA ASP A 319 27.86 7.94 -3.28
C ASP A 319 27.25 6.71 -2.60
N LEU A 320 26.23 6.89 -1.79
CA LEU A 320 25.64 5.84 -0.96
C LEU A 320 24.90 4.83 -1.84
N ASP A 321 25.34 3.58 -1.80
CA ASP A 321 24.61 2.45 -2.39
C ASP A 321 24.59 1.26 -1.43
N TYR A 322 23.94 0.18 -1.82
CA TYR A 322 24.05 -1.11 -1.15
C TYR A 322 25.27 -1.91 -1.62
N THR A 323 25.67 -2.90 -0.83
CA THR A 323 26.91 -3.65 -1.03
C THR A 323 26.93 -4.55 -2.27
N SER A 324 25.77 -5.10 -2.68
CA SER A 324 25.64 -5.99 -3.85
C SER A 324 24.17 -6.24 -4.22
N VAL A 325 23.95 -6.96 -5.33
CA VAL A 325 22.61 -7.45 -5.74
C VAL A 325 21.91 -8.31 -4.67
N GLY A 326 22.68 -8.92 -3.75
CA GLY A 326 22.17 -9.75 -2.66
C GLY A 326 22.17 -9.07 -1.29
N ALA A 327 22.28 -7.75 -1.23
CA ALA A 327 22.41 -7.01 0.04
C ALA A 327 21.12 -6.98 0.89
N LEU A 328 19.98 -7.37 0.35
CA LEU A 328 18.72 -7.50 1.07
C LEU A 328 18.60 -8.92 1.65
N SER A 329 18.59 -9.02 2.99
CA SER A 329 18.40 -10.26 3.73
C SER A 329 17.03 -10.29 4.40
N LEU A 330 16.35 -11.45 4.38
CA LEU A 330 15.04 -11.63 5.01
C LEU A 330 15.10 -11.90 6.51
N ASN A 331 16.24 -12.36 7.04
CA ASN A 331 16.45 -12.69 8.46
C ASN A 331 15.36 -13.61 9.07
N GLY A 332 15.03 -14.70 8.37
CA GLY A 332 13.99 -15.64 8.80
C GLY A 332 12.55 -15.15 8.55
N GLY A 333 12.38 -13.95 7.98
CA GLY A 333 11.13 -13.43 7.48
C GLY A 333 10.86 -13.77 6.02
N ALA A 334 9.88 -13.09 5.44
CA ALA A 334 9.50 -13.20 4.04
C ALA A 334 9.05 -11.84 3.50
N ILE A 335 9.29 -11.62 2.20
CA ILE A 335 8.67 -10.56 1.41
C ILE A 335 7.95 -11.29 0.27
N ALA A 336 6.64 -11.16 0.20
CA ALA A 336 5.81 -11.88 -0.75
C ALA A 336 4.56 -11.05 -1.06
N ASP A 337 3.94 -11.27 -2.22
CA ASP A 337 2.53 -10.91 -2.37
C ASP A 337 1.65 -11.98 -1.70
N VAL A 338 0.36 -11.99 -2.05
CA VAL A 338 -0.62 -12.97 -1.54
C VAL A 338 -0.27 -14.42 -1.91
N SER A 339 0.27 -14.66 -3.11
CA SER A 339 0.45 -15.98 -3.72
C SER A 339 1.91 -16.34 -4.01
N ASN A 340 2.81 -15.36 -4.14
CA ASN A 340 4.16 -15.51 -4.68
C ASN A 340 5.21 -14.83 -3.80
N ALA A 341 6.33 -15.52 -3.56
CA ALA A 341 7.50 -14.93 -2.95
C ALA A 341 8.13 -13.87 -3.86
N ALA A 342 8.54 -12.73 -3.30
CA ALA A 342 9.15 -11.65 -4.07
C ALA A 342 10.57 -12.02 -4.54
N ASN A 343 10.91 -11.60 -5.74
CA ASN A 343 12.30 -11.55 -6.20
C ASN A 343 12.98 -10.33 -5.55
N ILE A 344 13.81 -10.61 -4.54
CA ILE A 344 14.53 -9.62 -3.74
C ILE A 344 15.93 -9.29 -4.28
N SER A 345 16.29 -9.76 -5.47
CA SER A 345 17.55 -9.37 -6.11
C SER A 345 17.50 -7.88 -6.42
N LEU A 346 18.41 -7.13 -5.81
CA LEU A 346 18.57 -5.71 -6.07
C LEU A 346 19.16 -5.49 -7.48
N PRO A 347 18.91 -4.33 -8.11
CA PRO A 347 19.68 -3.90 -9.27
C PRO A 347 21.19 -3.92 -8.98
N ALA A 348 22.04 -3.95 -10.01
CA ALA A 348 23.48 -3.85 -9.76
C ALA A 348 23.82 -2.43 -9.26
N PRO A 349 24.69 -2.26 -8.23
CA PRO A 349 25.11 -0.94 -7.78
C PRO A 349 25.64 -0.07 -8.92
N GLY A 350 25.28 1.21 -8.92
CA GLY A 350 25.57 2.18 -9.99
C GLY A 350 24.79 2.02 -11.30
N THR A 351 23.85 1.08 -11.41
CA THR A 351 23.02 0.88 -12.62
C THR A 351 21.60 1.39 -12.43
N ALA A 352 20.83 1.51 -13.53
CA ALA A 352 19.45 1.98 -13.48
C ALA A 352 18.62 1.22 -12.42
N GLY A 353 18.03 1.96 -11.48
CA GLY A 353 17.27 1.40 -10.35
C GLY A 353 18.09 1.22 -9.06
N SER A 354 19.42 1.35 -9.08
CA SER A 354 20.23 1.38 -7.85
C SER A 354 20.13 2.72 -7.14
N LEU A 355 20.51 2.76 -5.85
CA LEU A 355 20.40 3.99 -5.07
C LEU A 355 21.35 5.07 -5.61
N ALA A 356 22.60 4.73 -5.87
CA ALA A 356 23.62 5.64 -6.43
C ALA A 356 23.25 6.14 -7.85
N TYR A 357 22.54 5.34 -8.65
CA TYR A 357 22.05 5.82 -9.94
C TYR A 357 20.90 6.83 -9.77
N ASN A 358 20.00 6.56 -8.83
CA ASN A 358 18.80 7.37 -8.65
C ASN A 358 19.08 8.66 -7.88
N LYS A 359 20.08 8.66 -6.98
CA LYS A 359 20.38 9.74 -6.03
C LYS A 359 21.88 9.88 -5.86
N ASP A 360 22.32 11.12 -5.66
CA ASP A 360 23.70 11.46 -5.32
C ASP A 360 23.73 11.81 -3.83
N LEU A 361 23.90 10.79 -2.99
CA LEU A 361 23.88 10.90 -1.52
C LEU A 361 25.26 10.62 -0.98
N GLN A 362 25.97 11.66 -0.55
CA GLN A 362 27.31 11.52 -0.01
C GLN A 362 27.26 11.40 1.51
N ILE A 363 28.02 10.48 2.07
CA ILE A 363 28.20 10.33 3.52
C ILE A 363 29.60 10.81 3.86
N ASP A 364 29.70 11.81 4.72
CA ASP A 364 30.96 12.39 5.16
C ASP A 364 30.89 12.67 6.66
N ASP A 365 31.84 12.12 7.42
CA ASP A 365 31.95 12.36 8.85
C ASP A 365 32.59 13.73 9.17
N ASN A 366 33.11 14.47 8.18
CA ASN A 366 33.85 15.73 8.34
C ASN A 366 34.93 15.66 9.44
N SER A 367 35.31 14.46 9.88
CA SER A 367 36.30 14.21 10.93
C SER A 367 37.67 14.30 10.26
N VAL A 368 38.04 15.53 9.89
CA VAL A 368 39.41 15.87 9.50
C VAL A 368 40.33 15.34 10.61
N PRO A 369 41.33 14.49 10.34
CA PRO A 369 42.40 14.29 11.31
C PRO A 369 43.06 15.65 11.49
N ALA A 370 42.84 16.29 12.64
CA ALA A 370 43.58 17.49 12.98
C ALA A 370 45.06 17.10 13.04
N VAL A 371 45.80 17.37 11.96
CA VAL A 371 47.26 17.40 12.02
C VAL A 371 47.59 18.58 12.90
N VAL A 372 47.78 18.33 14.20
CA VAL A 372 48.42 19.30 15.10
C VAL A 372 49.84 19.44 14.57
N PRO A 373 50.27 20.62 14.05
CA PRO A 373 51.66 20.80 13.69
C PRO A 373 52.50 20.60 14.97
N PRO A 374 53.67 19.94 14.90
CA PRO A 374 54.50 19.76 16.09
C PRO A 374 54.84 21.13 16.69
N SER A 375 54.50 21.31 17.96
CA SER A 375 54.90 22.50 18.72
C SER A 375 56.42 22.53 18.80
N THR A 376 57.07 23.44 18.07
CA THR A 376 58.50 23.70 18.21
C THR A 376 58.73 24.41 19.53
N THR A 377 59.05 23.63 20.56
CA THR A 377 59.50 24.17 21.85
C THR A 377 60.93 24.66 21.66
N THR A 378 61.11 25.97 21.43
CA THR A 378 62.42 26.59 21.41
C THR A 378 62.94 26.66 22.84
N THR A 379 63.72 25.67 23.26
CA THR A 379 64.54 25.74 24.47
C THR A 379 65.67 26.74 24.23
N THR A 380 65.57 27.94 24.79
CA THR A 380 66.69 28.87 24.90
C THR A 380 67.57 28.45 26.07
N THR A 381 68.62 27.68 25.80
CA THR A 381 69.72 27.50 26.76
C THR A 381 70.58 28.75 26.78
N THR A 382 70.52 29.49 27.87
CA THR A 382 71.50 30.53 28.22
C THR A 382 72.76 29.86 28.74
N THR A 383 73.89 30.07 28.08
CA THR A 383 75.22 29.93 28.71
C THR A 383 76.17 30.92 28.05
N GLY A 384 76.70 31.84 28.86
CA GLY A 384 77.66 32.85 28.44
C GLY A 384 79.08 32.29 28.24
N GLY A 385 79.90 33.04 27.51
CA GLY A 385 81.34 32.78 27.39
C GLY A 385 81.97 33.35 26.12
N THR A 386 82.73 34.42 26.29
CA THR A 386 83.59 35.19 25.35
C THR A 386 84.61 34.38 24.52
N THR A 387 84.88 34.76 23.25
CA THR A 387 86.08 35.54 22.79
C THR A 387 86.14 35.69 21.24
N THR A 388 86.42 36.92 20.81
CA THR A 388 87.11 37.44 19.59
C THR A 388 87.41 36.55 18.35
N GLY A 389 87.06 37.06 17.17
CA GLY A 389 87.64 36.67 15.88
C GLY A 389 86.93 37.28 14.65
N SER A 390 87.44 38.39 14.14
CA SER A 390 87.01 39.10 12.92
C SER A 390 87.13 38.26 11.63
N VAL A 391 86.26 38.47 10.61
CA VAL A 391 86.58 38.77 9.19
C VAL A 391 85.29 39.03 8.34
N LYS A 392 85.16 40.29 7.88
CA LYS A 392 84.73 40.84 6.56
C LYS A 392 83.53 40.29 5.74
N PRO A 393 82.55 41.14 5.36
CA PRO A 393 81.59 40.90 4.27
C PRO A 393 81.87 41.75 3.01
N LEU A 394 81.46 41.29 1.80
CA LEU A 394 81.00 42.05 0.58
C LEU A 394 81.00 41.13 -0.69
N PRO A 395 80.28 41.43 -1.79
CA PRO A 395 78.86 41.79 -1.95
C PRO A 395 78.14 41.15 -3.18
N SER A 396 76.84 41.44 -3.28
CA SER A 396 75.99 41.45 -4.47
C SER A 396 76.52 42.33 -5.62
N ASN A 397 76.23 41.94 -6.87
CA ASN A 397 76.17 42.87 -7.99
C ASN A 397 75.01 42.50 -8.92
N GLY A 398 74.14 43.47 -9.19
CA GLY A 398 73.06 43.38 -10.18
C GLY A 398 73.36 44.24 -11.42
N SER A 399 72.30 44.46 -12.22
CA SER A 399 72.18 45.34 -13.39
C SER A 399 72.70 44.75 -14.72
N SER A 400 72.04 44.90 -15.88
CA SER A 400 70.98 45.85 -16.30
C SER A 400 70.41 45.49 -17.68
N GLY A 401 69.12 45.84 -17.91
CA GLY A 401 68.50 46.40 -19.14
C GLY A 401 68.59 45.60 -20.46
N GLY A 402 67.60 45.53 -21.35
CA GLY A 402 66.34 46.23 -21.53
C GLY A 402 66.01 46.29 -23.04
N CYS A 403 64.70 46.39 -23.37
CA CYS A 403 64.08 46.82 -24.63
C CYS A 403 63.74 45.78 -25.73
N GLY A 404 62.46 45.78 -26.14
CA GLY A 404 62.06 45.57 -27.55
C GLY A 404 60.85 44.67 -27.82
N LEU A 405 59.67 45.27 -27.97
CA LEU A 405 58.42 44.64 -28.45
C LEU A 405 58.48 44.28 -29.95
N GLY A 406 57.77 43.22 -30.36
CA GLY A 406 57.56 42.92 -31.79
C GLY A 406 56.66 41.72 -32.07
N SER A 407 55.37 42.00 -32.24
CA SER A 407 54.40 41.41 -33.18
C SER A 407 54.47 39.93 -33.61
N GLY A 408 53.30 39.26 -33.47
CA GLY A 408 52.66 38.65 -34.65
C GLY A 408 52.63 37.12 -34.78
N ALA A 409 51.40 36.61 -34.92
CA ALA A 409 51.00 35.46 -35.74
C ALA A 409 51.43 34.03 -35.35
N ALA A 410 50.54 33.37 -34.60
CA ALA A 410 49.72 32.21 -34.98
C ALA A 410 50.25 31.05 -35.87
N VAL A 411 49.90 29.83 -35.41
CA VAL A 411 49.52 28.58 -36.13
C VAL A 411 50.60 27.55 -36.51
N LEU A 412 50.52 26.35 -35.89
CA LEU A 412 50.44 25.04 -36.57
C LEU A 412 50.05 23.93 -35.55
N ILE A 413 48.76 23.58 -35.41
CA ILE A 413 48.07 22.39 -35.95
C ILE A 413 48.77 21.04 -35.67
N GLY A 414 48.15 20.24 -34.81
CA GLY A 414 48.31 18.79 -34.72
C GLY A 414 46.97 18.16 -34.33
N PHE A 415 46.23 17.69 -35.34
CA PHE A 415 44.94 17.01 -35.20
C PHE A 415 45.13 15.59 -34.66
N ALA A 416 44.28 15.18 -33.71
CA ALA A 416 43.84 13.80 -33.57
C ALA A 416 42.33 13.81 -33.32
N ALA A 417 41.58 13.27 -34.29
CA ALA A 417 40.14 13.21 -34.31
C ALA A 417 39.64 11.94 -33.62
N ILE A 418 38.62 12.06 -32.75
CA ILE A 418 37.67 10.98 -32.45
C ILE A 418 36.26 11.59 -32.50
N GLY A 419 35.44 11.04 -33.40
CA GLY A 419 34.15 11.57 -33.81
C GLY A 419 33.04 11.38 -32.77
N PHE A 420 32.19 12.40 -32.68
CA PHE A 420 30.94 12.38 -31.91
C PHE A 420 29.76 12.35 -32.88
N ALA A 421 28.98 11.27 -32.87
CA ALA A 421 27.75 11.17 -33.64
C ALA A 421 26.61 11.92 -32.91
N ARG A 422 26.15 13.05 -33.47
CA ARG A 422 24.89 13.70 -33.10
C ARG A 422 23.72 13.03 -33.83
N ARG A 423 22.77 12.43 -33.10
CA ARG A 423 21.42 12.19 -33.63
C ARG A 423 20.59 13.47 -33.48
N ARG A 424 20.11 13.98 -34.62
CA ARG A 424 19.17 15.10 -34.74
C ARG A 424 17.79 14.70 -34.20
N ARG A 425 17.17 15.60 -33.44
CA ARG A 425 15.71 15.72 -33.32
C ARG A 425 15.17 16.31 -34.62
N SER A 426 14.08 15.75 -35.12
CA SER A 426 13.13 16.43 -36.01
C SER A 426 11.76 16.41 -35.36
N ALA A 427 11.03 17.50 -35.66
CA ALA A 427 9.69 17.95 -35.29
C ALA A 427 8.69 16.91 -34.75
#